data_AF-A0A970ATU8-F1
#
_entry.id   AF-A0A970ATU8-F1
#
_cell.length_a   1.000
_cell.length_b   1.000
_cell.length_c   1.000
_cell.angle_alpha   90.00
_cell.angle_beta   90.00
_cell.angle_gamma   90.00
#
_symmetry.space_group_name_H-M   'P 1'
#
loop_
_entity.id
_entity.type
_entity.pdbx_description
1 polymer ?
#
loop_
_entity_poly.entity_id
_entity_poly.type
_entity_poly.pdbx_seq_one_letter_code
_entity_poly.pdbx_strand_id
1 'polypeptide(L)'
;MMSNTSHNYALLIGVGECEETKLSLPVTVKDIQALKSLLTDSKLCGYIDNNIRLLYNETATKEKILENLTWLKQQAENEPRSNYTNLLFRSRLLR
;
A
#
# COMPACT_ATOMS: atom_id res chain seq x y z
N MET A 1 -4.99 -12.42 22.65
CA MET A 1 -3.66 -11.78 22.59
C MET A 1 -3.73 -10.67 21.55
N MET A 2 -3.62 -9.40 21.96
CA MET A 2 -3.56 -8.27 21.02
C MET A 2 -2.19 -8.31 20.33
N SER A 3 -2.18 -8.66 19.05
CA SER A 3 -0.99 -8.54 18.19
C SER A 3 -0.61 -7.06 18.11
N ASN A 4 0.60 -6.70 18.53
CA ASN A 4 1.15 -5.35 18.35
C ASN A 4 1.39 -5.10 16.86
N THR A 5 0.36 -4.61 16.17
CA THR A 5 0.39 -4.24 14.74
C THR A 5 1.00 -2.87 14.49
N SER A 6 1.52 -2.21 15.54
CA SER A 6 2.14 -0.88 15.46
C SER A 6 3.38 -0.82 14.56
N HIS A 7 3.94 -1.97 14.19
CA HIS A 7 5.16 -2.13 13.40
C HIS A 7 4.87 -2.59 11.96
N ASN A 8 3.59 -2.65 11.59
CA ASN A 8 3.16 -3.07 10.27
C ASN A 8 2.99 -1.85 9.36
N TYR A 9 3.75 -1.81 8.28
CA TYR A 9 3.73 -0.72 7.29
C TYR A 9 3.37 -1.26 5.91
N ALA A 10 2.53 -0.53 5.18
CA ALA A 10 2.09 -0.92 3.85
C ALA A 10 2.14 0.25 2.87
N LEU A 11 2.54 -0.06 1.63
CA LEU A 11 2.42 0.83 0.50
C LEU A 11 1.51 0.17 -0.53
N LEU A 12 0.35 0.78 -0.76
CA LEU A 12 -0.66 0.33 -1.72
C LEU A 12 -0.60 1.22 -2.95
N ILE A 13 -0.39 0.62 -4.12
CA ILE A 13 -0.32 1.34 -5.39
C ILE A 13 -1.33 0.74 -6.36
N GLY A 14 -2.34 1.52 -6.77
CA GLY A 14 -3.33 1.13 -7.75
C GLY A 14 -3.43 2.15 -8.89
N VAL A 15 -2.83 1.83 -10.03
CA VAL A 15 -2.90 2.68 -11.21
C VAL A 15 -4.02 2.15 -12.10
N GLY A 16 -5.17 2.84 -12.07
CA GLY A 16 -6.35 2.49 -12.85
C GLY A 16 -6.53 3.32 -14.10
N GLU A 17 -5.99 4.52 -14.13
CA GLU A 17 -6.07 5.39 -15.29
C GLU A 17 -4.78 5.30 -16.11
N CYS A 18 -4.94 5.14 -17.42
CA CYS A 18 -3.87 5.18 -18.40
C CYS A 18 -4.24 6.18 -19.49
N GLU A 19 -3.23 6.82 -20.10
CA GLU A 19 -3.44 7.75 -21.22
C GLU A 19 -4.32 7.14 -22.33
N GLU A 20 -4.20 5.83 -22.54
CA GLU A 20 -5.20 5.07 -23.28
C GLU A 20 -6.41 4.74 -22.39
N THR A 21 -7.52 5.45 -22.62
CA THR A 21 -8.79 5.29 -21.89
C THR A 21 -9.37 3.88 -22.03
N LYS A 22 -9.07 3.17 -23.12
CA LYS A 22 -9.47 1.77 -23.34
C LYS A 22 -8.72 0.77 -22.46
N LEU A 23 -7.54 1.16 -21.96
CA LEU A 23 -6.73 0.40 -21.02
C LEU A 23 -6.94 0.88 -19.58
N SER A 24 -7.75 1.93 -19.38
CA SER A 24 -8.11 2.41 -18.05
C SER A 24 -9.04 1.41 -17.37
N LEU A 25 -8.61 0.94 -16.22
CA LEU A 25 -9.30 0.03 -15.32
C LEU A 25 -9.66 0.77 -14.03
N PRO A 26 -10.71 1.60 -14.03
CA PRO A 26 -11.13 2.39 -12.85
C PRO A 26 -11.49 1.53 -11.63
N VAL A 27 -11.66 0.22 -11.81
CA VAL A 27 -11.91 -0.75 -10.74
C VAL A 27 -10.71 -0.91 -9.81
N THR A 28 -9.48 -0.71 -10.29
CA THR A 28 -8.26 -0.87 -9.47
C THR A 28 -8.17 0.11 -8.30
N VAL A 29 -8.80 1.29 -8.40
CA VAL A 29 -8.91 2.24 -7.28
C VAL A 29 -9.82 1.67 -6.18
N LYS A 30 -10.88 0.95 -6.55
CA LYS A 30 -11.76 0.27 -5.58
C LYS A 30 -11.04 -0.89 -4.92
N ASP A 31 -10.23 -1.64 -5.66
CA ASP A 31 -9.48 -2.78 -5.13
C ASP A 31 -8.48 -2.35 -4.05
N ILE A 32 -7.71 -1.29 -4.28
CA ILE A 32 -6.75 -0.78 -3.29
C ILE A 32 -7.44 -0.16 -2.06
N GLN A 33 -8.63 0.41 -2.21
CA GLN A 33 -9.44 0.93 -1.10
C GLN A 33 -10.03 -0.21 -0.25
N ALA A 34 -10.49 -1.28 -0.91
CA ALA A 34 -10.93 -2.50 -0.23
C ALA A 34 -9.78 -3.17 0.52
N LEU A 35 -8.59 -3.25 -0.09
CA LEU A 35 -7.37 -3.73 0.56
C LEU A 35 -6.97 -2.88 1.76
N LYS A 36 -7.03 -1.53 1.64
CA LYS A 36 -6.78 -0.65 2.79
C LYS A 36 -7.74 -0.97 3.94
N SER A 37 -9.03 -1.11 3.65
CA SER A 37 -10.06 -1.43 4.63
C SER A 37 -9.79 -2.76 5.34
N LEU A 38 -9.40 -3.79 4.58
CA LEU A 38 -9.01 -5.11 5.09
C LEU A 38 -7.79 -5.03 6.01
N LEU A 39 -6.78 -4.25 5.60
CA LEU A 39 -5.55 -4.08 6.36
C LEU A 39 -5.80 -3.37 7.69
N THR A 40 -6.66 -2.35 7.71
CA THR A 40 -7.01 -1.61 8.93
C THR A 40 -7.99 -2.34 9.85
N ASP A 41 -8.66 -3.39 9.37
CA ASP A 41 -9.62 -4.13 10.19
C ASP A 41 -8.89 -4.87 11.33
N SER A 42 -9.17 -4.44 12.57
CA SER A 42 -8.64 -5.02 13.80
C SER A 42 -8.89 -6.53 13.99
N LYS A 43 -9.90 -7.10 13.32
CA LYS A 43 -10.22 -8.53 13.35
C LYS A 43 -9.44 -9.33 12.31
N LEU A 44 -8.78 -8.66 11.38
CA LEU A 44 -7.98 -9.26 10.32
C LEU A 44 -6.50 -8.92 10.53
N CYS A 45 -6.02 -7.86 9.88
CA CYS A 45 -4.61 -7.50 9.91
C CYS A 45 -4.28 -6.38 10.90
N GLY A 46 -5.26 -5.55 11.28
CA GLY A 46 -5.18 -4.53 12.32
C GLY A 46 -4.10 -3.47 12.14
N TYR A 47 -3.68 -3.17 10.92
CA TYR A 47 -2.69 -2.12 10.62
C TYR A 47 -3.21 -0.76 11.11
N ILE A 48 -2.30 0.07 11.63
CA ILE A 48 -2.60 1.46 11.95
C ILE A 48 -2.78 2.22 10.64
N ASP A 49 -3.87 2.98 10.49
CA ASP A 49 -4.17 3.72 9.26
C ASP A 49 -3.00 4.63 8.81
N ASN A 50 -2.34 5.27 9.78
CA ASN A 50 -1.19 6.14 9.53
C ASN A 50 0.07 5.41 9.03
N ASN A 51 0.13 4.08 9.19
CA ASN A 51 1.21 3.24 8.67
C ASN A 51 0.91 2.70 7.26
N ILE A 52 -0.21 3.11 6.65
CA ILE A 52 -0.59 2.74 5.30
C ILE A 52 -0.53 3.96 4.40
N ARG A 53 0.29 3.88 3.35
CA ARG A 53 0.32 4.89 2.29
C ARG A 53 -0.37 4.36 1.05
N LEU A 54 -1.23 5.19 0.46
CA LEU A 54 -2.06 4.85 -0.69
C LEU A 54 -1.71 5.80 -1.85
N LEU A 55 -1.30 5.24 -2.99
CA LEU A 55 -1.06 5.97 -4.23
C LEU A 55 -1.96 5.40 -5.32
N TYR A 56 -2.61 6.26 -6.09
CA TYR A 56 -3.44 5.84 -7.22
C TYR A 56 -3.51 6.87 -8.34
N ASN A 57 -3.76 6.38 -9.55
CA ASN A 57 -3.90 7.19 -10.77
C ASN A 57 -2.82 8.29 -10.89
N GLU A 58 -3.23 9.55 -11.03
CA GLU A 58 -2.35 10.72 -11.20
C GLU A 58 -1.38 10.95 -10.04
N THR A 59 -1.69 10.44 -8.84
CA THR A 59 -0.83 10.58 -7.66
C THR A 59 0.25 9.50 -7.58
N ALA A 60 0.11 8.41 -8.34
CA ALA A 60 1.08 7.31 -8.42
C ALA A 60 2.21 7.62 -9.43
N THR A 61 2.73 8.85 -9.41
CA THR A 61 3.87 9.22 -10.26
C THR A 61 5.13 8.45 -9.85
N LYS A 62 6.10 8.34 -10.76
CA LYS A 62 7.38 7.67 -10.48
C LYS A 62 8.08 8.28 -9.26
N GLU A 63 8.08 9.60 -9.15
CA GLU A 63 8.70 10.35 -8.05
C GLU A 63 8.01 10.01 -6.73
N LYS A 64 6.67 10.01 -6.72
CA LYS A 64 5.89 9.67 -5.52
C LYS A 64 6.07 8.21 -5.13
N ILE A 65 6.14 7.28 -6.08
CA ILE A 65 6.42 5.87 -5.78
C ILE A 65 7.80 5.73 -5.13
N LEU A 66 8.84 6.36 -5.68
CA LEU A 66 10.20 6.30 -5.13
C LEU A 66 10.29 6.93 -3.74
N GLU A 67 9.62 8.07 -3.52
CA GLU A 67 9.52 8.73 -2.21
C GLU A 67 8.88 7.79 -1.18
N ASN A 68 7.79 7.12 -1.54
CA ASN A 68 7.06 6.23 -0.63
C ASN A 68 7.79 4.90 -0.39
N LEU A 69 8.53 4.39 -1.37
CA LEU A 69 9.43 3.25 -1.17
C LEU A 69 10.59 3.61 -0.23
N THR A 70 11.13 4.82 -0.35
CA THR A 70 12.16 5.32 0.56
C THR A 70 11.63 5.44 1.99
N TRP A 71 10.41 5.95 2.14
CA TRP A 71 9.73 5.98 3.43
C TRP A 71 9.56 4.57 4.03
N LEU A 72 9.08 3.60 3.23
CA LEU A 72 8.87 2.22 3.70
C LEU A 72 10.18 1.59 4.16
N LYS A 73 11.28 1.83 3.44
CA LYS A 73 12.63 1.42 3.83
C LYS A 73 13.05 2.04 5.17
N GLN A 74 12.83 3.33 5.37
CA GLN A 74 13.16 4.00 6.64
C GLN A 74 12.37 3.45 7.82
N GLN A 75 11.09 3.12 7.62
CA GLN A 75 10.31 2.48 8.68
C GLN A 75 10.90 1.11 9.03
N ALA A 76 11.28 0.31 8.04
CA ALA A 76 11.93 -0.99 8.28
C ALA A 76 13.30 -0.89 8.98
N GLU A 77 14.06 0.16 8.71
CA GLU A 77 15.40 0.38 9.30
C GLU A 77 15.34 0.90 10.73
N ASN A 78 14.31 1.69 11.07
CA ASN A 78 14.10 2.22 12.43
C ASN A 78 13.51 1.17 13.40
N GLU A 79 13.11 0.01 12.89
CA GLU A 79 12.53 -1.07 13.69
C GLU A 79 13.61 -2.08 14.15
N PRO A 80 13.71 -2.37 15.46
CA PRO A 80 14.76 -3.24 16.01
C PRO A 80 14.51 -4.71 15.63
N ARG A 81 15.09 -5.15 14.50
CA ARG A 81 15.40 -6.52 13.98
C ARG A 81 14.51 -7.73 14.34
N SER A 82 13.32 -7.57 14.89
CA SER A 82 12.38 -8.65 15.18
C SER A 82 10.96 -8.15 14.94
N ASN A 83 10.36 -8.60 13.85
CA ASN A 83 8.93 -8.55 13.52
C ASN A 83 8.39 -7.27 12.85
N TYR A 84 8.96 -6.87 11.70
CA TYR A 84 8.23 -5.99 10.77
C TYR A 84 7.85 -6.76 9.50
N THR A 85 6.62 -6.54 9.03
CA THR A 85 6.11 -7.07 7.75
C THR A 85 5.97 -5.92 6.78
N ASN A 86 6.86 -5.86 5.77
CA ASN A 86 6.75 -4.90 4.68
C ASN A 86 5.98 -5.54 3.53
N LEU A 87 4.83 -4.97 3.19
CA LEU A 87 3.97 -5.47 2.14
C LEU A 87 3.87 -4.46 1.01
N LEU A 88 4.38 -4.83 -0.16
CA LEU A 88 4.20 -4.08 -1.39
C LEU A 88 3.15 -4.79 -2.24
N PHE A 89 1.96 -4.20 -2.31
CA PHE A 89 0.95 -4.63 -3.26
C PHE A 89 1.01 -3.75 -4.50
N ARG A 90 1.32 -4.40 -5.62
CA ARG A 90 1.23 -3.80 -6.95
C ARG A 90 0.20 -4.59 -7.74
N SER A 91 -0.95 -3.98 -8.01
CA SER A 91 -1.86 -4.53 -9.01
C SER A 91 -1.35 -4.15 -10.41
N ARG A 92 -0.93 -5.15 -11.18
CA ARG A 92 -0.68 -5.06 -12.63
C ARG A 92 -1.31 -6.30 -13.24
N LEU A 93 -2.16 -6.17 -14.26
CA LEU A 93 -2.54 -7.34 -15.04
C LEU A 93 -1.27 -7.85 -15.76
N LEU A 94 -0.80 -9.04 -15.37
CA LEU A 94 -0.11 -9.92 -16.31
C LEU A 94 -1.19 -10.38 -17.31
N ARG A 95 -0.85 -10.29 -18.59
CA ARG A 95 -1.68 -10.74 -19.71
C ARG A 95 -2.17 -12.17 -19.52
#